data_AF-S4NEN9-F1
#
_entry.id   AF-S4NEN9-F1
#
_cell.length_a   1.000
_cell.length_b   1.000
_cell.length_c   1.000
_cell.angle_alpha   90.00
_cell.angle_beta   90.00
_cell.angle_gamma   90.00
#
_symmetry.space_group_name_H-M   'P 1'
#
loop_
_entity.id
_entity.type
_entity.pdbx_description
1 polymer ?
#
loop_
_entity_poly.entity_id
_entity_poly.type
_entity_poly.pdbx_seq_one_letter_code
_entity_poly.pdbx_strand_id
1 'polypeptide(L)'
;METSSKHKLSAAQITGWIIWWIVTVILIGIGFIAYFFGDADTSSPMFWIVMAIFGVLYLVQQIIAGVAINRLHTNNNYVWPIVLIVLSLLGSFIYIIPGVWALIINNPSRNRSSNSN
;
A
#
# COMPACT_ATOMS: atom_id res chain seq x y z
N MET A 1 35.29 -0.10 -13.44
CA MET A 1 34.33 0.85 -12.87
C MET A 1 32.94 0.34 -13.21
N GLU A 2 32.31 -0.40 -12.30
CA GLU A 2 30.93 -0.86 -12.49
C GLU A 2 29.99 0.34 -12.47
N THR A 3 29.29 0.56 -13.56
CA THR A 3 28.23 1.56 -13.64
C THR A 3 27.07 1.07 -12.78
N SER A 4 26.99 1.57 -11.55
CA SER A 4 25.82 1.43 -10.68
C SER A 4 24.60 1.98 -11.42
N SER A 5 23.84 1.10 -12.06
CA SER A 5 22.56 1.45 -12.66
C SER A 5 21.63 1.76 -11.51
N LYS A 6 21.39 3.05 -11.27
CA LYS A 6 20.37 3.51 -10.33
C LYS A 6 19.06 2.82 -10.74
N HIS A 7 18.63 1.84 -9.94
CA HIS A 7 17.37 1.13 -10.12
C HIS A 7 16.25 2.15 -10.00
N LYS A 8 15.86 2.77 -11.12
CA LYS A 8 14.79 3.78 -11.13
C LYS A 8 13.51 3.08 -10.70
N LEU A 9 12.96 3.49 -9.57
CA LEU A 9 11.66 3.03 -9.10
C LEU A 9 10.64 3.22 -10.23
N SER A 10 9.87 2.17 -10.51
CA SER A 10 8.78 2.24 -11.47
C SER A 10 7.75 3.27 -11.02
N ALA A 11 7.11 3.96 -11.96
CA ALA A 11 6.04 4.92 -11.66
C ALA A 11 4.96 4.31 -10.75
N ALA A 12 4.66 3.01 -10.91
CA ALA A 12 3.73 2.28 -10.04
C ALA A 12 4.22 2.16 -8.58
N GLN A 13 5.52 1.97 -8.36
CA GLN A 13 6.11 1.96 -7.02
C GLN A 13 6.09 3.33 -6.37
N ILE A 14 6.38 4.39 -7.14
CA ILE A 14 6.32 5.77 -6.64
C ILE A 14 4.89 6.10 -6.20
N THR A 15 3.89 5.79 -7.04
CA THR A 15 2.47 5.97 -6.70
C THR A 15 2.08 5.17 -5.46
N GLY A 16 2.56 3.92 -5.35
CA GLY A 16 2.34 3.09 -4.16
C GLY A 16 2.87 3.73 -2.89
N TRP A 17 4.09 4.27 -2.91
CA TRP A 17 4.70 4.94 -1.77
C TRP A 17 3.96 6.23 -1.37
N ILE A 18 3.50 7.02 -2.35
CA ILE A 18 2.69 8.22 -2.08
C ILE A 18 1.41 7.83 -1.35
N ILE A 19 0.68 6.84 -1.87
CA ILE A 19 -0.56 6.36 -1.26
C ILE A 19 -0.29 5.81 0.14
N TRP A 20 0.80 5.06 0.32
CA TRP A 20 1.18 4.50 1.61
C TRP A 20 1.38 5.58 2.68
N TRP A 21 2.08 6.67 2.33
CA TRP A 21 2.25 7.81 3.23
C TRP A 21 0.95 8.57 3.50
N ILE A 22 0.12 8.81 2.48
CA ILE A 22 -1.18 9.47 2.64
C ILE A 22 -2.06 8.70 3.62
N VAL A 23 -2.20 7.39 3.42
CA VAL A 23 -3.01 6.54 4.31
C VAL A 23 -2.45 6.57 5.73
N THR A 24 -1.13 6.49 5.88
CA THR A 24 -0.47 6.55 7.20
C THR A 24 -0.75 7.87 7.93
N VAL A 25 -0.61 9.00 7.24
CA VAL A 25 -0.86 10.33 7.83
C VAL A 25 -2.33 10.48 8.25
N ILE A 26 -3.27 10.03 7.42
CA ILE A 26 -4.70 10.09 7.74
C ILE A 26 -5.01 9.29 9.00
N LEU A 27 -4.46 8.08 9.13
CA LEU A 27 -4.74 7.21 10.29
C LEU A 27 -4.12 7.74 11.58
N ILE A 28 -2.88 8.22 11.51
CA ILE A 28 -2.25 8.89 12.65
C ILE A 28 -3.07 10.13 13.03
N GLY A 29 -3.55 10.89 12.05
CA GLY A 29 -4.43 12.04 12.27
C GLY A 29 -5.74 11.67 12.97
N ILE A 30 -6.41 10.60 12.53
CA ILE A 30 -7.64 10.10 13.18
C ILE A 30 -7.36 9.66 14.61
N GLY A 31 -6.29 8.89 14.84
CA GLY A 31 -5.91 8.45 16.19
C GLY A 31 -5.56 9.63 17.11
N PHE A 32 -4.86 10.62 16.58
CA PHE A 32 -4.52 11.85 17.29
C PHE A 32 -5.77 12.65 17.66
N ILE A 33 -6.69 12.87 16.70
CA ILE A 33 -7.95 13.58 16.96
C ILE A 33 -8.78 12.84 18.00
N ALA A 34 -8.93 11.52 17.88
CA ALA A 34 -9.67 10.71 18.85
C ALA A 34 -9.08 10.77 20.26
N TYR A 35 -7.75 10.90 20.39
CA TYR A 35 -7.08 10.99 21.68
C TYR A 35 -7.18 12.38 22.33
N PHE A 36 -7.03 13.46 21.56
CA PHE A 36 -7.02 14.82 22.11
C PHE A 36 -8.39 15.51 22.13
N PHE A 37 -9.30 15.12 21.24
CA PHE A 37 -10.60 15.78 21.03
C PHE A 37 -11.77 14.80 21.15
N GLY A 38 -11.56 13.63 21.75
CA GLY A 38 -12.61 12.63 21.96
C GLY A 38 -13.61 13.05 23.05
N ASP A 39 -14.90 12.86 22.78
CA ASP A 39 -16.00 13.10 23.73
C ASP A 39 -16.23 11.91 24.68
N ALA A 40 -17.29 11.95 25.49
CA ALA A 40 -17.63 10.95 26.50
C ALA A 40 -17.65 9.49 25.99
N ASP A 41 -18.00 9.23 24.73
CA ASP A 41 -17.95 7.89 24.14
C ASP A 41 -16.53 7.32 24.01
N THR A 42 -15.51 8.18 23.93
CA THR A 42 -14.10 7.79 23.90
C THR A 42 -13.52 7.51 25.28
N SER A 43 -14.26 7.79 26.36
CA SER A 43 -13.80 7.53 27.74
C SER A 43 -13.90 6.05 28.16
N SER A 44 -14.64 5.24 27.39
CA SER A 44 -14.80 3.81 27.67
C SER A 44 -13.50 3.04 27.42
N PRO A 45 -13.02 2.22 28.38
CA PRO A 45 -11.89 1.31 28.14
C PRO A 45 -12.13 0.37 26.96
N MET A 46 -13.38 -0.02 26.72
CA MET A 46 -13.75 -0.89 25.60
C MET A 46 -13.53 -0.21 24.25
N PHE A 47 -13.78 1.11 24.16
CA PHE A 47 -13.50 1.89 22.97
C PHE A 47 -12.00 1.84 22.62
N TRP A 48 -11.12 2.05 23.61
CA TRP A 48 -9.67 2.00 23.41
C TRP A 48 -9.17 0.60 23.05
N ILE A 49 -9.74 -0.46 23.63
CA ILE A 49 -9.40 -1.85 23.27
C ILE A 49 -9.76 -2.12 21.80
N VAL A 50 -10.96 -1.73 21.37
CA VAL A 50 -11.39 -1.89 19.98
C VAL A 50 -10.49 -1.10 19.04
N MET A 51 -10.22 0.17 19.36
CA MET A 51 -9.31 1.03 18.58
C MET A 51 -7.90 0.45 18.51
N ALA A 52 -7.38 -0.14 19.59
CA ALA A 52 -6.08 -0.79 19.60
C ALA A 52 -6.04 -2.04 18.70
N ILE A 53 -7.09 -2.87 18.73
CA ILE A 53 -7.20 -4.05 17.86
C ILE A 53 -7.21 -3.62 16.39
N PHE A 54 -8.07 -2.66 16.02
CA PHE A 54 -8.10 -2.13 14.66
C PHE A 54 -6.78 -1.46 14.26
N GLY A 55 -6.14 -0.73 15.17
CA GLY A 55 -4.83 -0.12 14.95
C GLY A 55 -3.74 -1.15 14.65
N VAL A 56 -3.69 -2.26 15.39
CA VAL A 56 -2.74 -3.36 15.15
C VAL A 56 -3.01 -4.04 13.82
N LEU A 57 -4.28 -4.35 13.51
CA LEU A 57 -4.67 -4.93 12.22
C LEU A 57 -4.23 -4.02 11.06
N TYR A 58 -4.45 -2.72 11.19
CA TYR A 58 -4.06 -1.76 10.17
C TYR A 58 -2.53 -1.63 10.05
N LEU A 59 -1.81 -1.67 11.17
CA LEU A 59 -0.34 -1.67 11.16
C LEU A 59 0.21 -2.88 10.39
N VAL A 60 -0.36 -4.06 10.61
CA VAL A 60 -0.01 -5.26 9.85
C VAL A 60 -0.29 -5.06 8.35
N GLN A 61 -1.45 -4.52 7.99
CA GLN A 61 -1.78 -4.19 6.60
C GLN A 61 -0.76 -3.20 6.00
N GLN A 62 -0.31 -2.19 6.75
CA GLN A 62 0.70 -1.23 6.28
C GLN A 62 2.07 -1.84 6.05
N ILE A 63 2.49 -2.79 6.90
CA ILE A 63 3.74 -3.53 6.68
C ILE A 63 3.63 -4.36 5.40
N ILE A 64 2.54 -5.09 5.21
CA ILE A 64 2.32 -5.91 4.01
C ILE A 64 2.26 -5.03 2.75
N ALA A 65 1.56 -3.89 2.81
CA ALA A 65 1.47 -2.94 1.70
C ALA A 65 2.86 -2.41 1.32
N GLY A 66 3.67 -2.00 2.30
CA GLY A 66 5.04 -1.52 2.05
C GLY A 66 5.94 -2.59 1.42
N VAL A 67 5.84 -3.85 1.91
CA VAL A 67 6.56 -4.98 1.31
C VAL A 67 6.09 -5.25 -0.12
N ALA A 68 4.78 -5.20 -0.38
CA ALA A 68 4.23 -5.40 -1.71
C ALA A 68 4.65 -4.30 -2.70
N ILE A 69 4.68 -3.04 -2.27
CA ILE A 69 5.18 -1.91 -3.08
C ILE A 69 6.67 -2.09 -3.40
N ASN A 70 7.48 -2.52 -2.44
CA ASN A 70 8.90 -2.78 -2.67
C ASN A 70 9.14 -3.93 -3.64
N ARG A 71 8.29 -4.96 -3.61
CA ARG A 71 8.45 -6.17 -4.43
C ARG A 71 7.60 -6.19 -5.71
N LEU A 72 6.95 -5.07 -6.04
CA LEU A 72 6.04 -4.92 -7.19
C LEU A 72 6.58 -5.46 -8.53
N HIS A 73 7.92 -5.41 -8.72
CA HIS A 73 8.61 -5.80 -9.94
C HIS A 73 9.62 -6.95 -9.75
N THR A 74 9.65 -7.61 -8.59
CA THR A 74 10.65 -8.65 -8.28
C THR A 74 10.13 -10.05 -8.60
N ASN A 75 10.80 -10.75 -9.54
CA ASN A 75 10.81 -12.20 -9.86
C ASN A 75 9.47 -12.98 -9.98
N ASN A 76 8.33 -12.39 -9.68
CA ASN A 76 6.99 -12.95 -9.89
C ASN A 76 5.98 -11.80 -10.00
N ASN A 77 5.95 -11.19 -11.20
CA ASN A 77 5.41 -9.87 -11.52
C ASN A 77 3.89 -9.67 -11.26
N TYR A 78 3.19 -10.70 -10.76
CA TYR A 78 1.74 -10.69 -10.53
C TYR A 78 1.34 -10.86 -9.07
N VAL A 79 2.16 -11.51 -8.24
CA VAL A 79 1.79 -11.82 -6.85
C VAL A 79 1.61 -10.55 -6.04
N TRP A 80 2.60 -9.65 -6.08
CA TRP A 80 2.58 -8.42 -5.28
C TRP A 80 1.51 -7.41 -5.73
N PRO A 81 1.25 -7.21 -7.03
CA PRO A 81 0.09 -6.45 -7.49
C PRO A 81 -1.25 -7.02 -7.01
N ILE A 82 -1.42 -8.35 -7.04
CA ILE A 82 -2.63 -9.01 -6.54
C ILE A 82 -2.78 -8.80 -5.03
N VAL A 83 -1.68 -8.90 -4.25
CA VAL A 83 -1.70 -8.62 -2.82
C VAL A 83 -2.19 -7.20 -2.52
N LEU A 84 -1.76 -6.20 -3.30
CA LEU A 84 -2.27 -4.82 -3.15
C LEU A 84 -3.77 -4.70 -3.46
N ILE A 85 -4.26 -5.44 -4.45
CA ILE A 85 -5.70 -5.47 -4.78
C ILE A 85 -6.48 -6.15 -3.65
N VAL A 86 -5.99 -7.26 -3.09
CA VAL A 86 -6.63 -7.93 -1.95
C VAL A 86 -6.65 -7.01 -0.73
N LEU A 87 -5.54 -6.32 -0.43
CA LEU A 87 -5.50 -5.32 0.64
C LEU A 87 -6.48 -4.17 0.40
N SER A 88 -6.74 -3.80 -0.85
CA SER A 88 -7.73 -2.77 -1.17
C SER A 88 -9.16 -3.16 -0.78
N LEU A 89 -9.49 -4.46 -0.85
CA LEU A 89 -10.79 -4.99 -0.44
C LEU A 89 -10.92 -5.09 1.08
N LEU A 90 -9.80 -5.17 1.81
CA LEU A 90 -9.76 -5.31 3.27
C LEU A 90 -9.82 -3.96 4.02
N GLY A 91 -10.19 -2.88 3.34
CA GLY A 91 -10.40 -1.55 3.93
C GLY A 91 -9.41 -0.47 3.46
N SER A 92 -8.39 -0.82 2.68
CA SER A 92 -7.41 0.15 2.15
C SER A 92 -7.61 0.40 0.65
N PHE A 93 -8.83 0.79 0.27
CA PHE A 93 -9.31 0.89 -1.12
C PHE A 93 -8.35 1.61 -2.09
N ILE A 94 -7.58 2.59 -1.60
CA ILE A 94 -6.66 3.39 -2.41
C ILE A 94 -5.50 2.54 -2.98
N TYR A 95 -5.14 1.41 -2.35
CA TYR A 95 -4.09 0.50 -2.86
C TYR A 95 -4.47 -0.24 -4.14
N ILE A 96 -5.73 -0.16 -4.59
CA ILE A 96 -6.12 -0.69 -5.90
C ILE A 96 -5.36 -0.01 -7.04
N ILE A 97 -5.05 1.27 -6.91
CA ILE A 97 -4.38 2.08 -7.93
C ILE A 97 -2.99 1.52 -8.28
N PRO A 98 -2.04 1.39 -7.32
CA PRO A 98 -0.72 0.83 -7.60
C PRO A 98 -0.79 -0.65 -7.99
N GLY A 99 -1.75 -1.42 -7.46
CA GLY A 99 -1.97 -2.81 -7.82
C GLY A 99 -2.36 -2.99 -9.29
N VAL A 100 -3.41 -2.29 -9.75
CA VAL A 100 -3.87 -2.36 -11.15
C VAL A 100 -2.82 -1.78 -12.11
N TRP A 101 -2.18 -0.66 -11.75
CA TRP A 101 -1.12 -0.08 -12.57
C TRP A 101 0.03 -1.06 -12.79
N ALA A 102 0.48 -1.72 -11.72
CA ALA A 102 1.54 -2.71 -11.81
C ALA A 102 1.16 -3.89 -12.71
N LEU A 103 -0.07 -4.39 -12.62
CA LEU A 103 -0.57 -5.45 -13.51
C LEU A 103 -0.52 -5.04 -14.99
N ILE A 104 -0.87 -3.78 -15.30
CA ILE A 104 -0.85 -3.26 -16.67
C ILE A 104 0.58 -3.20 -17.22
N ILE A 105 1.55 -2.73 -16.43
CA ILE A 105 2.97 -2.66 -16.82
C ILE A 105 3.56 -4.07 -16.97
N ASN A 106 3.16 -4.98 -16.10
CA ASN A 106 3.74 -6.31 -16.01
C ASN A 106 3.14 -7.30 -17.03
N ASN A 107 2.22 -6.86 -17.89
CA ASN A 107 1.52 -7.69 -18.87
C ASN A 107 2.41 -8.07 -20.09
N PRO A 108 2.81 -9.34 -20.28
CA PRO A 108 3.72 -9.78 -21.32
C PRO A 108 3.13 -9.66 -22.74
N SER A 109 1.80 -9.61 -22.88
CA SER A 109 1.12 -9.41 -24.16
C SER A 109 1.46 -8.06 -24.81
N ARG A 110 1.77 -7.04 -24.01
CA ARG A 110 2.15 -5.69 -24.48
C ARG A 110 3.62 -5.59 -24.87
N ASN A 111 4.49 -6.37 -24.20
CA ASN A 111 5.92 -6.40 -24.49
C ASN A 111 6.24 -7.23 -25.74
N ARG A 112 5.40 -8.24 -26.06
CA ARG A 112 5.58 -9.06 -27.25
C ARG A 112 5.22 -8.33 -28.56
N SER A 113 4.29 -7.37 -28.51
CA SER A 113 3.90 -6.57 -29.70
C SER A 113 4.84 -5.40 -30.01
N SER A 114 5.72 -5.01 -29.08
CA SER A 114 6.69 -3.92 -29.29
C SER A 114 8.00 -4.39 -29.94
N ASN A 115 8.28 -5.70 -29.94
CA ASN A 115 9.53 -6.27 -30.43
C ASN A 115 9.38 -6.92 -31.82
N SER A 116 8.23 -6.73 -32.47
CA SER A 116 7.90 -7.27 -33.80
C SER A 116 7.73 -6.20 -34.88
N ASN A 117 8.13 -4.95 -34.60
CA ASN A 117 8.17 -3.82 -35.54
C ASN A 117 9.60 -3.31 -35.65
#